data_AF-E7AXS9-F1
#
_entry.id   AF-E7AXS9-F1
#
_cell.length_a   1.000
_cell.length_b   1.000
_cell.length_c   1.000
_cell.angle_alpha   90.00
_cell.angle_beta   90.00
_cell.angle_gamma   90.00
#
_symmetry.space_group_name_H-M   'P 1'
#
loop_
_entity.id
_entity.type
_entity.pdbx_description
1 polymer ?
#
loop_
_entity_poly.entity_id
_entity_poly.type
_entity_poly.pdbx_seq_one_letter_code
_entity_poly.pdbx_strand_id
1 'polypeptide(L)'
;MSNLDEQNVKNTSKKNTVGVLGLIAFVLSAMVGGGIYDLPQNMAINAGQIGQILSWILTGLIIWFIARSFMILTDAFPSYKTGLYLYAGAGFGRFAGFFVSWGYWICECFANVAYAVLLMSTIDTFFPSTFNGGKRVAAIIGGSIILWLM
;
A
#
# COMPACT_ATOMS: atom_id res chain seq x y z
N MET A 1 55.51 -2.17 -2.17
CA MET A 1 54.36 -2.78 -1.46
C MET A 1 53.07 -2.07 -1.87
N SER A 2 52.90 -1.82 -3.19
CA SER A 2 51.97 -0.84 -3.77
C SER A 2 50.89 -1.45 -4.67
N ASN A 3 50.71 -2.77 -4.61
CA ASN A 3 49.77 -3.52 -5.49
C ASN A 3 48.64 -4.20 -4.71
N LEU A 4 48.55 -4.00 -3.38
CA LEU A 4 47.49 -4.58 -2.53
C LEU A 4 46.34 -3.59 -2.29
N ASP A 5 46.58 -2.28 -2.42
CA ASP A 5 45.55 -1.26 -2.25
C ASP A 5 44.74 -1.00 -3.54
N GLU A 6 45.33 -1.17 -4.72
CA GLU A 6 44.62 -1.02 -6.00
C GLU A 6 43.63 -2.16 -6.29
N GLN A 7 43.87 -3.35 -5.73
CA GLN A 7 42.93 -4.49 -5.83
C GLN A 7 41.75 -4.36 -4.84
N ASN A 8 41.89 -3.57 -3.77
CA ASN A 8 40.84 -3.37 -2.78
C ASN A 8 39.80 -2.32 -3.22
N VAL A 9 40.23 -1.32 -4.01
CA VAL A 9 39.34 -0.28 -4.55
C VAL A 9 38.42 -0.80 -5.67
N LYS A 10 38.75 -1.94 -6.30
CA LYS A 10 37.93 -2.54 -7.37
C LYS A 10 36.72 -3.36 -6.88
N ASN A 11 36.50 -3.44 -5.56
CA ASN A 11 35.20 -3.81 -4.98
C ASN A 11 34.34 -2.56 -4.75
N THR A 12 34.27 -1.69 -5.77
CA THR A 12 33.22 -0.68 -5.86
C THR A 12 31.89 -1.38 -5.77
N SER A 13 31.25 -1.24 -4.60
CA SER A 13 29.80 -1.15 -4.40
C SER A 13 29.04 -1.47 -5.69
N LYS A 14 28.68 -2.75 -5.85
CA LYS A 14 27.59 -3.11 -6.76
C LYS A 14 26.39 -2.39 -6.20
N LYS A 15 26.12 -1.19 -6.72
CA LYS A 15 24.93 -0.42 -6.39
C LYS A 15 23.78 -1.32 -6.79
N ASN A 16 23.20 -2.01 -5.82
CA ASN A 16 22.00 -2.83 -6.00
C ASN A 16 20.82 -1.89 -6.20
N THR A 17 20.87 -1.06 -7.24
CA THR A 17 19.73 -0.33 -7.75
C THR A 17 18.81 -1.37 -8.34
N VAL A 18 17.73 -1.63 -7.61
CA VAL A 18 16.60 -2.43 -8.07
C VAL A 18 16.23 -1.89 -9.46
N GLY A 19 16.25 -2.77 -10.47
CA GLY A 19 15.90 -2.37 -11.84
C GLY A 19 14.44 -1.93 -11.91
N VAL A 20 14.06 -1.19 -12.97
CA VAL A 20 12.68 -0.72 -13.17
C VAL A 20 11.68 -1.87 -13.06
N LEU A 21 12.01 -3.05 -13.60
CA LEU A 21 11.22 -4.27 -13.47
C LEU A 21 11.05 -4.72 -12.02
N GLY A 22 12.09 -4.62 -11.19
CA GLY A 22 12.02 -4.98 -9.78
C GLY A 22 11.16 -3.99 -8.98
N LEU A 23 11.19 -2.69 -9.31
CA LEU A 23 10.28 -1.71 -8.71
C LEU A 23 8.83 -1.98 -9.11
N ILE A 24 8.57 -2.27 -10.39
CA ILE A 24 7.20 -2.58 -10.86
C ILE A 24 6.69 -3.83 -10.15
N ALA A 25 7.50 -4.90 -10.06
CA ALA A 25 7.12 -6.11 -9.37
C ALA A 25 6.83 -5.87 -7.88
N PHE A 26 7.65 -5.04 -7.22
CA PHE A 26 7.44 -4.65 -5.83
C PHE A 26 6.13 -3.88 -5.64
N VAL A 27 5.84 -2.90 -6.49
CA VAL A 27 4.60 -2.11 -6.43
C VAL A 27 3.38 -2.99 -6.69
N LEU A 28 3.43 -3.87 -7.70
CA LEU A 28 2.33 -4.82 -7.98
C LEU A 28 2.08 -5.75 -6.80
N SER A 29 3.14 -6.26 -6.17
CA SER A 29 3.01 -7.09 -4.97
C SER A 29 2.41 -6.35 -3.79
N ALA A 30 2.69 -5.05 -3.62
CA ALA A 30 2.12 -4.24 -2.55
C ALA A 30 0.66 -3.85 -2.82
N MET A 31 0.25 -3.75 -4.09
CA MET A 31 -1.12 -3.39 -4.48
C MET A 31 -2.07 -4.60 -4.51
N VAL A 32 -1.57 -5.78 -4.89
CA VAL A 32 -2.36 -7.01 -5.00
C VAL A 32 -2.40 -7.70 -3.63
N GLY A 33 -3.51 -7.52 -2.90
CA GLY A 33 -3.79 -8.17 -1.61
C GLY A 33 -5.22 -8.70 -1.50
N GLY A 34 -5.64 -9.11 -0.30
CA GLY A 34 -6.97 -9.73 -0.07
C GLY A 34 -8.17 -8.86 -0.48
N GLY A 35 -8.02 -7.52 -0.43
CA GLY A 35 -9.11 -6.59 -0.74
C GLY A 35 -9.59 -6.62 -2.20
N ILE A 36 -8.76 -7.05 -3.16
CA ILE A 36 -9.16 -7.11 -4.57
C ILE A 36 -10.17 -8.23 -4.85
N TYR A 37 -10.24 -9.24 -3.98
CA TYR A 37 -11.17 -10.36 -4.12
C TYR A 37 -12.51 -10.08 -3.42
N ASP A 38 -12.45 -9.48 -2.24
CA ASP A 38 -13.62 -9.27 -1.38
C ASP A 38 -14.48 -8.07 -1.85
N LEU A 39 -13.85 -7.00 -2.34
CA LEU A 39 -14.55 -5.79 -2.79
C LEU A 39 -15.45 -6.03 -4.02
N PRO A 40 -14.97 -6.66 -5.12
CA PRO A 40 -15.82 -6.91 -6.28
C PRO A 40 -16.91 -7.93 -6.00
N GLN A 41 -16.64 -8.94 -5.15
CA GLN A 41 -17.63 -9.94 -4.76
C GLN A 41 -18.82 -9.29 -4.04
N ASN A 42 -18.54 -8.45 -3.05
CA ASN A 42 -19.59 -7.75 -2.28
C ASN A 42 -20.36 -6.71 -3.13
N MET A 43 -19.68 -6.02 -4.05
CA MET A 43 -20.33 -5.04 -4.92
C MET A 43 -21.13 -5.68 -6.07
N ALA A 44 -20.67 -6.82 -6.63
CA ALA A 44 -21.38 -7.53 -7.69
C ALA A 44 -22.73 -8.09 -7.23
N ILE A 45 -22.85 -8.49 -5.95
CA ILE A 45 -24.11 -8.96 -5.35
C ILE A 45 -25.19 -7.85 -5.36
N ASN A 46 -24.79 -6.58 -5.21
CA ASN A 46 -25.72 -5.47 -5.01
C ASN A 46 -25.96 -4.60 -6.26
N ALA A 47 -24.92 -4.36 -7.08
CA ALA A 47 -24.97 -3.39 -8.19
C ALA A 47 -25.11 -4.04 -9.59
N GLY A 48 -24.98 -5.37 -9.69
CA GLY A 48 -24.99 -6.10 -10.96
C GLY A 48 -23.68 -5.99 -11.76
N GLN A 49 -23.48 -6.93 -12.68
CA GLN A 49 -22.21 -7.11 -13.41
C GLN A 49 -21.77 -5.89 -14.23
N ILE A 50 -22.74 -5.17 -14.83
CA ILE A 50 -22.47 -3.99 -15.68
C ILE A 50 -21.98 -2.81 -14.83
N GLY A 51 -22.58 -2.60 -13.64
CA GLY A 51 -22.17 -1.56 -12.70
C GLY A 51 -20.73 -1.76 -12.24
N GLN A 52 -20.36 -3.01 -11.92
CA GLN A 52 -19.00 -3.36 -11.47
C GLN A 52 -17.92 -3.03 -12.52
N ILE A 53 -18.18 -3.31 -13.80
CA ILE A 53 -17.24 -3.04 -14.90
C ILE A 53 -17.05 -1.53 -15.09
N LEU A 54 -18.14 -0.76 -15.07
CA LEU A 54 -18.09 0.70 -15.18
C LEU A 54 -17.33 1.33 -14.02
N SER A 55 -17.57 0.85 -12.79
CA SER A 55 -16.83 1.31 -11.60
C SER A 55 -15.33 1.04 -11.72
N TRP A 56 -14.92 -0.15 -12.17
CA TRP A 56 -13.50 -0.46 -12.37
C TRP A 56 -12.83 0.42 -13.41
N ILE A 57 -13.50 0.69 -14.54
CA ILE A 57 -12.99 1.60 -15.57
C ILE A 57 -12.83 3.02 -15.00
N LEU A 58 -13.84 3.51 -14.29
CA LEU A 58 -13.81 4.84 -13.69
C LEU A 58 -12.70 4.96 -12.63
N THR A 59 -12.57 3.97 -11.75
CA THR A 59 -11.49 3.93 -10.76
C THR A 59 -10.11 3.91 -11.42
N GLY A 60 -9.93 3.12 -12.49
CA GLY A 60 -8.70 3.11 -13.28
C GLY A 60 -8.38 4.48 -13.88
N LEU A 61 -9.38 5.18 -14.41
CA LEU A 61 -9.23 6.52 -14.95
C LEU A 61 -8.78 7.52 -13.87
N ILE A 62 -9.42 7.51 -12.70
CA ILE A 62 -9.09 8.40 -11.57
C ILE A 62 -7.64 8.17 -11.11
N ILE A 63 -7.25 6.90 -10.92
CA ILE A 63 -5.89 6.54 -10.49
C ILE A 63 -4.85 6.99 -11.53
N TRP A 64 -5.17 6.88 -12.82
CA TRP A 64 -4.28 7.35 -13.89
C TRP A 64 -4.00 8.86 -13.80
N PHE A 65 -5.03 9.68 -13.55
CA PHE A 65 -4.85 11.12 -13.34
C PHE A 65 -4.00 11.43 -12.11
N ILE A 66 -4.22 10.71 -11.00
CA ILE A 66 -3.44 10.88 -9.77
C ILE A 66 -1.96 10.51 -10.02
N ALA A 67 -1.70 9.37 -10.66
CA ALA A 67 -0.34 8.94 -11.00
C ALA A 67 0.38 9.94 -11.91
N ARG A 68 -0.33 10.50 -12.91
CA ARG A 68 0.23 11.54 -13.79
C ARG A 68 0.57 12.81 -13.02
N SER A 69 -0.27 13.23 -12.07
CA SER A 69 0.03 14.37 -11.20
C SER A 69 1.32 14.15 -10.40
N PHE A 70 1.51 12.95 -9.82
CA PHE A 70 2.74 12.63 -9.10
C PHE A 70 3.97 12.50 -9.99
N MET A 71 3.83 11.98 -11.21
CA MET A 71 4.94 11.99 -12.18
C MET A 71 5.42 13.41 -12.46
N ILE A 72 4.49 14.31 -12.79
CA ILE A 72 4.81 15.72 -13.07
C ILE A 72 5.49 16.37 -11.87
N LEU A 73 5.02 16.07 -10.66
CA LEU A 73 5.60 16.62 -9.43
C LEU A 73 7.00 16.08 -9.13
N THR A 74 7.23 14.80 -9.41
CA THR A 74 8.54 14.15 -9.25
C THR A 74 9.56 14.72 -10.23
N ASP A 75 9.14 14.99 -11.48
CA ASP A 75 9.97 15.63 -12.50
C ASP A 75 10.28 17.10 -12.16
N ALA A 76 9.31 17.82 -11.58
CA ALA A 76 9.47 19.23 -11.21
C ALA A 76 10.36 19.44 -9.97
N PHE A 77 10.35 18.53 -8.99
CA PHE A 77 11.18 18.62 -7.79
C PHE A 77 12.02 17.35 -7.55
N PRO A 78 13.10 17.15 -8.34
CA PRO A 78 13.95 15.94 -8.28
C PRO A 78 14.83 15.86 -7.02
N SER A 79 14.88 16.92 -6.20
CA SER A 79 15.67 17.00 -4.97
C SER A 79 14.97 16.35 -3.76
N TYR A 80 13.64 16.27 -3.74
CA TYR A 80 12.89 15.65 -2.64
C TYR A 80 12.69 14.16 -2.90
N LYS A 81 13.61 13.31 -2.43
CA LYS A 81 13.50 11.85 -2.61
C LYS A 81 12.65 11.14 -1.55
N THR A 82 12.10 11.88 -0.59
CA THR A 82 11.51 11.32 0.63
C THR A 82 10.07 11.79 0.84
N GLY A 83 9.11 11.08 0.25
CA GLY A 83 7.71 11.00 0.70
C GLY A 83 6.75 12.15 0.33
N LEU A 84 5.46 11.79 0.24
CA LEU A 84 4.32 12.67 -0.08
C LEU A 84 4.25 13.95 0.79
N TYR A 85 4.64 13.82 2.06
CA TYR A 85 4.67 14.92 3.03
C TYR A 85 5.68 16.02 2.69
N LEU A 86 6.86 15.69 2.16
CA LEU A 86 7.88 16.68 1.81
C LEU A 86 7.40 17.56 0.64
N TYR A 87 6.73 16.95 -0.33
CA TYR A 87 6.12 17.67 -1.45
C TYR A 87 5.01 18.61 -0.96
N ALA A 88 4.14 18.13 -0.06
CA ALA A 88 3.08 18.95 0.53
C ALA A 88 3.64 20.10 1.39
N GLY A 89 4.68 19.84 2.18
CA GLY A 89 5.33 20.84 3.02
C GLY A 89 6.11 21.89 2.22
N ALA A 90 6.75 21.50 1.12
CA ALA A 90 7.47 22.41 0.25
C ALA A 90 6.53 23.32 -0.57
N GLY A 91 5.38 22.81 -0.99
CA GLY A 91 4.40 23.59 -1.78
C GLY A 91 3.46 24.46 -0.94
N PHE A 92 2.96 23.94 0.20
CA PHE A 92 1.88 24.56 0.97
C PHE A 92 2.29 24.96 2.41
N GLY A 93 3.54 24.70 2.80
CA GLY A 93 4.07 25.04 4.13
C GLY A 93 3.89 23.95 5.19
N ARG A 94 4.49 24.17 6.36
CA ARG A 94 4.59 23.16 7.45
C ARG A 94 3.23 22.67 7.97
N PHE A 95 2.20 23.52 7.93
CA PHE A 95 0.86 23.17 8.42
C PHE A 95 0.13 22.19 7.50
N ALA A 96 0.19 22.42 6.18
CA ALA A 96 -0.35 21.51 5.19
C ALA A 96 0.39 20.16 5.17
N GLY A 97 1.72 20.21 5.33
CA GLY A 97 2.51 19.01 5.58
C GLY A 97 1.94 18.24 6.78
N PHE A 98 1.82 18.87 7.95
CA PHE A 98 1.35 18.20 9.17
C PHE A 98 0.02 17.45 8.95
N PHE A 99 -0.95 18.07 8.29
CA PHE A 99 -2.22 17.41 7.96
C PHE A 99 -2.07 16.20 7.03
N VAL A 100 -1.18 16.25 6.03
CA VAL A 100 -0.94 15.12 5.12
C VAL A 100 -0.31 13.94 5.87
N SER A 101 0.67 14.19 6.74
CA SER A 101 1.24 13.13 7.58
C SER A 101 0.23 12.57 8.58
N TRP A 102 -0.57 13.43 9.19
CA TRP A 102 -1.61 13.01 10.13
C TRP A 102 -2.68 12.15 9.44
N GLY A 103 -3.13 12.57 8.26
CA GLY A 103 -4.08 11.81 7.44
C GLY A 103 -3.51 10.48 6.98
N TYR A 104 -2.24 10.44 6.58
CA TYR A 104 -1.54 9.20 6.24
C TYR A 104 -1.50 8.23 7.42
N TRP A 105 -1.17 8.71 8.62
CA TRP A 105 -1.15 7.89 9.84
C TRP A 105 -2.51 7.30 10.17
N ILE A 106 -3.58 8.11 10.11
CA ILE A 106 -4.95 7.63 10.35
C ILE A 106 -5.36 6.56 9.32
N CYS A 107 -5.04 6.79 8.04
CA CYS A 107 -5.32 5.83 6.97
C CYS A 107 -4.64 4.47 7.25
N GLU A 108 -3.38 4.51 7.68
CA GLU A 108 -2.62 3.31 8.04
C GLU A 108 -3.27 2.55 9.22
N CYS A 109 -3.75 3.26 10.25
CA CYS A 109 -4.49 2.64 11.34
C CYS A 109 -5.74 1.90 10.87
N PHE A 110 -6.54 2.50 9.97
CA PHE A 110 -7.73 1.84 9.41
C PHE A 110 -7.39 0.68 8.49
N ALA A 111 -6.32 0.80 7.69
CA ALA A 111 -5.85 -0.28 6.83
C ALA A 111 -5.48 -1.51 7.65
N ASN A 112 -4.75 -1.33 8.76
CA ASN A 112 -4.41 -2.38 9.70
C ASN A 112 -5.65 -3.08 10.27
N VAL A 113 -6.65 -2.33 10.72
CA VAL A 113 -7.92 -2.90 11.21
C VAL A 113 -8.64 -3.69 10.11
N ALA A 114 -8.70 -3.16 8.89
CA ALA A 114 -9.31 -3.85 7.75
C ALA A 114 -8.61 -5.16 7.41
N TYR A 115 -7.26 -5.20 7.44
CA TYR A 115 -6.50 -6.42 7.25
C TYR A 115 -6.80 -7.48 8.32
N ALA A 116 -6.87 -7.09 9.59
CA ALA A 116 -7.24 -7.99 10.67
C ALA A 116 -8.64 -8.60 10.46
N VAL A 117 -9.62 -7.79 10.04
CA VAL A 117 -10.98 -8.26 9.75
C VAL A 117 -11.01 -9.21 8.55
N LEU A 118 -10.29 -8.89 7.47
CA LEU A 118 -10.20 -9.75 6.28
C LEU A 118 -9.54 -11.10 6.59
N LEU A 119 -8.48 -11.11 7.39
CA LEU A 119 -7.80 -12.32 7.82
C LEU A 119 -8.74 -13.21 8.64
N MET A 120 -9.47 -12.61 9.60
CA MET A 120 -10.45 -13.33 10.42
C MET A 120 -11.62 -13.87 9.58
N SER A 121 -12.11 -13.12 8.59
CA SER A 121 -13.13 -13.58 7.63
C SER A 121 -12.63 -14.77 6.79
N THR A 122 -11.37 -14.72 6.37
CA THR A 122 -10.73 -15.81 5.61
C THR A 122 -10.61 -17.07 6.47
N ILE A 123 -10.20 -16.96 7.74
CA ILE A 123 -10.10 -18.10 8.67
C ILE A 123 -11.47 -18.72 8.97
N ASP A 124 -12.53 -17.91 9.13
CA ASP A 124 -13.90 -18.41 9.35
C ASP A 124 -14.40 -19.25 8.15
N THR A 125 -13.96 -18.93 6.94
CA THR A 125 -14.31 -19.69 5.72
C THR A 125 -13.72 -21.11 5.71
N PHE A 126 -12.54 -21.33 6.33
CA PHE A 126 -11.89 -22.66 6.37
C PHE A 126 -12.34 -23.53 7.55
N PHE A 127 -12.83 -22.94 8.65
CA PHE A 127 -13.33 -23.66 9.82
C PHE A 127 -14.81 -23.34 10.10
N PRO A 128 -15.75 -23.94 9.34
CA PRO A 128 -17.16 -23.61 9.46
C PRO A 128 -17.73 -24.26 10.73
N SER A 129 -17.73 -23.52 11.86
CA SER A 129 -18.59 -23.73 13.04
C SER A 129 -18.21 -22.87 14.25
N THR A 130 -17.03 -22.23 14.31
CA THR A 130 -16.60 -21.52 15.54
C THR A 130 -16.78 -19.99 15.47
N PHE A 131 -16.74 -19.40 14.27
CA PHE A 131 -16.62 -17.94 14.09
C PHE A 131 -17.74 -17.25 13.31
N ASN A 132 -18.90 -17.89 13.06
CA ASN A 132 -20.17 -17.32 12.58
C ASN A 132 -20.14 -15.84 12.09
N GLY A 133 -19.45 -15.58 10.98
CA GLY A 133 -19.49 -14.30 10.27
C GLY A 133 -18.73 -13.14 10.93
N GLY A 134 -17.66 -13.40 11.70
CA GLY A 134 -16.72 -12.35 12.14
C GLY A 134 -17.23 -11.40 13.24
N LYS A 135 -18.43 -11.64 13.80
CA LYS A 135 -19.09 -10.78 14.80
C LYS A 135 -18.81 -11.17 16.26
N ARG A 136 -18.06 -12.24 16.50
CA ARG A 136 -17.73 -12.69 17.87
C ARG A 136 -16.47 -11.99 18.36
N VAL A 137 -16.48 -11.58 19.63
CA VAL A 137 -15.37 -10.92 20.36
C VAL A 137 -14.01 -11.63 20.14
N ALA A 138 -14.02 -12.93 19.85
CA ALA A 138 -12.84 -13.72 19.50
C ALA A 138 -12.12 -13.27 18.19
N ALA A 139 -12.83 -12.79 17.17
CA ALA A 139 -12.23 -12.23 15.96
C ALA A 139 -11.59 -10.86 16.22
N ILE A 140 -12.20 -10.06 17.08
CA ILE A 140 -11.67 -8.76 17.52
C ILE A 140 -10.40 -8.95 18.38
N ILE A 141 -10.41 -9.91 19.30
CA ILE A 141 -9.25 -10.24 20.13
C ILE A 141 -8.13 -10.86 19.29
N GLY A 142 -8.43 -11.78 18.38
CA GLY A 142 -7.43 -12.38 17.49
C GLY A 142 -6.81 -11.38 16.52
N GLY A 143 -7.64 -10.51 15.91
CA GLY A 143 -7.15 -9.41 15.08
C GLY A 143 -6.31 -8.40 15.87
N SER A 144 -6.72 -8.07 17.10
CA SER A 144 -5.95 -7.17 17.97
C SER A 144 -4.60 -7.77 18.38
N ILE A 145 -4.52 -9.07 18.71
CA ILE A 145 -3.26 -9.73 19.07
C ILE A 145 -2.29 -9.78 17.89
N ILE A 146 -2.77 -10.08 16.69
CA ILE A 146 -1.94 -10.11 15.47
C ILE A 146 -1.47 -8.70 15.11
N LEU A 147 -2.34 -7.69 15.23
CA LEU A 147 -1.99 -6.28 15.02
C LEU A 147 -0.91 -5.76 15.99
N TRP A 148 -0.86 -6.29 17.21
CA TRP A 148 0.17 -5.94 18.18
C TRP A 148 1.46 -6.77 18.05
N LEU A 149 1.42 -7.89 17.32
CA LEU A 149 2.57 -8.77 17.07
C LEU A 149 3.30 -8.46 15.76
N MET A 150 2.63 -7.82 14.79
CA MET A 150 3.24 -7.28 13.58
C MET A 150 3.91 -5.95 13.84
#